data_AF-A0A960LQK3-F1
#
_entry.id   AF-A0A960LQK3-F1
#
_cell.length_a   1.000
_cell.length_b   1.000
_cell.length_c   1.000
_cell.angle_alpha   90.00
_cell.angle_beta   90.00
_cell.angle_gamma   90.00
#
_symmetry.space_group_name_H-M   'P 1'
#
loop_
_entity.id
_entity.type
_entity.pdbx_description
1 polymer ?
#
loop_
_entity_poly.entity_id
_entity_poly.type
_entity_poly.pdbx_seq_one_letter_code
_entity_poly.pdbx_strand_id
1 'polypeptide(L)'
;MKSIENRAFMTLHCHYKVSTILAMSKQRLSRFSIFALTLISTATLAVCQEDGDFGAPRLEEPDWLENYYLDPTPEQFVEKMREYSQDGTLVNEEARGALVGFISQLIRQNRDKIDDWYTALSGLTPEEKQVLHTAMLFSHTEESKAILKLEFDEKFETEKEELPKILELKLDEVRTLDMLWGFFYATGSENAIRRIIACFQFADTKVDPNSAKIPEGYSPLSEQLPEAAAWSLKSNAIRHEKVKDICFKLYGEKKTLSPTEKSLLREKVLSGFLPEDTPEGQ
;
A
#
# COMPACT_ATOMS: atom_id res chain seq x y z
N MET A 1 -34.37 5.74 -10.07
CA MET A 1 -32.89 5.86 -10.13
C MET A 1 -32.17 5.85 -8.78
N LYS A 2 -32.84 5.78 -7.62
CA LYS A 2 -32.21 5.71 -6.28
C LYS A 2 -31.83 4.29 -5.79
N SER A 3 -31.92 3.27 -6.64
CA SER A 3 -31.81 1.86 -6.21
C SER A 3 -30.42 1.24 -6.43
N ILE A 4 -29.55 1.88 -7.22
CA ILE A 4 -28.22 1.33 -7.54
C ILE A 4 -27.15 1.84 -6.56
N GLU A 5 -27.28 3.08 -6.07
CA GLU A 5 -26.43 3.64 -5.00
C GLU A 5 -26.59 2.89 -3.66
N ASN A 6 -27.72 2.20 -3.45
CA ASN A 6 -28.02 1.42 -2.24
C ASN A 6 -27.13 0.20 -2.01
N ARG A 7 -26.32 -0.25 -2.99
CA ARG A 7 -25.37 -1.36 -2.80
C ARG A 7 -24.00 -0.92 -2.30
N ALA A 8 -23.57 0.31 -2.57
CA ALA A 8 -22.18 0.73 -2.29
C ALA A 8 -21.84 0.73 -0.78
N PHE A 9 -22.78 1.14 0.07
CA PHE A 9 -22.55 1.22 1.52
C PHE A 9 -22.50 -0.16 2.20
N MET A 10 -23.38 -1.09 1.81
CA MET A 10 -23.30 -2.49 2.28
C MET A 10 -22.11 -3.25 1.68
N THR A 11 -21.64 -2.89 0.47
CA THR A 11 -20.43 -3.47 -0.12
C THR A 11 -19.16 -2.98 0.57
N LEU A 12 -19.16 -1.76 1.14
CA LEU A 12 -18.07 -1.26 1.99
C LEU A 12 -17.78 -2.20 3.16
N HIS A 13 -18.80 -2.88 3.68
CA HIS A 13 -18.68 -3.79 4.83
C HIS A 13 -18.70 -5.29 4.43
N CYS A 14 -19.38 -5.65 3.34
CA CYS A 14 -19.48 -7.04 2.88
C CYS A 14 -18.22 -7.49 2.13
N HIS A 15 -17.54 -6.61 1.37
CA HIS A 15 -16.20 -6.93 0.84
C HIS A 15 -15.09 -6.89 1.90
N TYR A 16 -15.31 -6.26 3.06
CA TYR A 16 -14.42 -6.33 4.22
C TYR A 16 -14.50 -7.67 4.99
N LYS A 17 -15.54 -8.50 4.77
CA LYS A 17 -15.68 -9.83 5.41
C LYS A 17 -15.81 -11.02 4.44
N VAL A 18 -16.23 -10.82 3.19
CA VAL A 18 -16.70 -11.94 2.32
C VAL A 18 -15.88 -12.12 1.04
N SER A 19 -15.03 -11.16 0.64
CA SER A 19 -14.23 -11.30 -0.59
C SER A 19 -13.13 -12.36 -0.53
N THR A 20 -12.77 -12.85 0.66
CA THR A 20 -11.67 -13.80 0.84
C THR A 20 -12.06 -15.26 0.54
N ILE A 21 -13.34 -15.58 0.30
CA ILE A 21 -13.81 -16.99 0.23
C ILE A 21 -14.22 -17.47 -1.18
N LEU A 22 -14.31 -16.61 -2.20
CA LEU A 22 -14.82 -17.04 -3.53
C LEU A 22 -13.95 -16.74 -4.77
N ALA A 23 -12.70 -16.30 -4.62
CA ALA A 23 -11.82 -16.02 -5.78
C ALA A 23 -10.75 -17.11 -6.06
N MET A 24 -10.70 -18.22 -5.32
CA MET A 24 -9.62 -19.22 -5.43
C MET A 24 -9.99 -20.52 -6.17
N SER A 25 -10.56 -20.44 -7.39
CA SER A 25 -10.64 -21.63 -8.25
C SER A 25 -10.32 -21.45 -9.74
N LYS A 26 -9.78 -20.30 -10.16
CA LYS A 26 -9.25 -20.15 -11.53
C LYS A 26 -7.92 -19.42 -11.55
N GLN A 27 -6.88 -20.12 -11.11
CA GLN A 27 -5.50 -19.81 -11.49
C GLN A 27 -5.34 -20.05 -13.01
N ARG A 28 -5.25 -18.98 -13.78
CA ARG A 28 -4.49 -18.95 -15.04
C ARG A 28 -3.54 -17.77 -14.98
N LEU A 29 -2.27 -18.12 -14.84
CA LEU A 29 -1.05 -17.34 -15.08
C LEU A 29 -1.28 -16.07 -15.92
N SER A 30 -1.18 -14.90 -15.28
CA SER A 30 -1.09 -13.61 -15.96
C SER A 30 0.23 -12.93 -15.63
N ARG A 31 1.23 -13.23 -16.48
CA ARG A 31 2.25 -12.33 -17.01
C ARG A 31 2.87 -11.27 -16.09
N PHE A 32 3.83 -11.68 -15.26
CA PHE A 32 5.06 -10.89 -15.00
C PHE A 32 6.19 -11.85 -14.64
N SER A 33 6.66 -12.64 -15.63
CA SER A 33 7.94 -13.39 -15.60
C SER A 33 8.12 -14.18 -16.90
N ILE A 34 8.66 -13.59 -17.97
CA ILE A 34 9.46 -14.29 -19.00
C ILE A 34 10.40 -13.27 -19.67
N PHE A 35 11.69 -13.31 -19.36
CA PHE A 35 12.73 -13.15 -20.38
C PHE A 35 13.62 -14.39 -20.28
N ALA A 36 13.20 -15.45 -20.98
CA ALA A 36 14.06 -16.57 -21.29
C ALA A 36 14.68 -16.32 -22.66
N LEU A 37 16.01 -16.46 -22.71
CA LEU A 37 16.82 -16.50 -23.92
C LEU A 37 16.18 -17.41 -24.99
N THR A 38 16.01 -16.86 -26.19
CA THR A 38 15.99 -17.65 -27.43
C THR A 38 17.00 -17.07 -28.41
N LEU A 39 18.16 -17.74 -28.45
CA LEU A 39 19.09 -17.73 -29.57
C LEU A 39 18.38 -18.35 -30.79
N ILE A 40 18.06 -17.55 -31.81
CA ILE A 40 17.87 -18.05 -33.17
C ILE A 40 18.65 -17.14 -34.10
N SER A 41 19.69 -17.73 -34.68
CA SER A 41 20.51 -17.18 -35.76
C SER A 41 19.79 -17.44 -37.08
N THR A 42 19.43 -16.40 -37.81
CA THR A 42 19.37 -16.40 -39.28
C THR A 42 19.69 -15.00 -39.80
N ALA A 43 20.87 -14.85 -40.38
CA ALA A 43 21.18 -13.73 -41.25
C ALA A 43 20.44 -13.89 -42.59
N THR A 44 19.81 -12.85 -43.10
CA THR A 44 19.97 -12.35 -44.49
C THR A 44 19.36 -10.96 -44.60
N LEU A 45 20.14 -10.07 -45.23
CA LEU A 45 19.97 -8.63 -45.41
C LEU A 45 18.70 -8.22 -46.17
N ALA A 46 18.01 -7.20 -45.67
CA ALA A 46 17.35 -6.19 -46.50
C ALA A 46 17.40 -4.85 -45.74
N VAL A 47 18.23 -3.95 -46.26
CA VAL A 47 18.34 -2.56 -45.80
C VAL A 47 17.02 -1.85 -46.11
N CYS A 48 16.27 -1.50 -45.08
CA CYS A 48 15.35 -0.37 -45.09
C CYS A 48 15.73 0.48 -43.88
N GLN A 49 16.37 1.60 -44.19
CA GLN A 49 16.72 2.66 -43.25
C GLN A 49 15.40 3.39 -42.92
N GLU A 50 14.71 2.95 -41.87
CA GLU A 50 13.74 3.79 -41.18
C GLU A 50 14.54 4.59 -40.15
N ASP A 51 14.47 5.91 -40.25
CA ASP A 51 14.99 6.84 -39.24
C ASP A 51 14.15 6.66 -37.96
N GLY A 52 14.43 5.57 -37.25
CA GLY A 52 13.96 5.33 -35.91
C GLY A 52 14.71 6.30 -35.00
N ASP A 53 14.03 7.39 -34.65
CA ASP A 53 14.26 8.09 -33.39
C ASP A 53 14.16 7.03 -32.28
N PHE A 54 15.30 6.41 -31.95
CA PHE A 54 15.50 5.71 -30.69
C PHE A 54 15.46 6.78 -29.62
N GLY A 55 14.22 7.21 -29.31
CA GLY A 55 13.95 8.18 -28.26
C GLY A 55 14.77 7.77 -27.05
N ALA A 56 15.60 8.70 -26.59
CA ALA A 56 16.35 8.53 -25.35
C ALA A 56 15.44 7.87 -24.31
N PRO A 57 15.93 6.91 -23.50
CA PRO A 57 15.12 6.31 -22.46
C PRO A 57 14.46 7.44 -21.70
N ARG A 58 13.13 7.54 -21.80
CA ARG A 58 12.35 8.50 -21.03
C ARG A 58 12.70 8.16 -19.60
N LEU A 59 13.45 9.03 -18.94
CA LEU A 59 13.63 8.94 -17.50
C LEU A 59 12.21 8.99 -16.96
N GLU A 60 11.69 7.83 -16.54
CA GLU A 60 10.34 7.76 -15.97
C GLU A 60 10.33 8.74 -14.80
N GLU A 61 9.42 9.71 -14.85
CA GLU A 61 9.28 10.65 -13.75
C GLU A 61 8.97 9.85 -12.48
N PRO A 62 9.59 10.20 -11.33
CA PRO A 62 9.34 9.48 -10.09
C PRO A 62 7.84 9.48 -9.79
N ASP A 63 7.30 8.32 -9.42
CA ASP A 63 5.89 8.20 -9.06
C ASP A 63 5.54 9.23 -7.97
N TRP A 64 4.50 10.04 -8.24
CA TRP A 64 4.11 11.16 -7.37
C TRP A 64 3.72 10.67 -5.98
N LEU A 65 2.99 9.56 -5.89
CA LEU A 65 2.53 9.01 -4.62
C LEU A 65 3.73 8.51 -3.83
N GLU A 66 4.56 7.63 -4.39
CA GLU A 66 5.70 7.01 -3.67
C GLU A 66 6.75 8.03 -3.19
N ASN A 67 6.87 9.18 -3.87
CA ASN A 67 7.86 10.21 -3.57
C ASN A 67 7.29 11.47 -2.89
N TYR A 68 6.00 11.52 -2.61
CA TYR A 68 5.32 12.70 -2.09
C TYR A 68 5.97 13.27 -0.81
N TYR A 69 6.44 12.42 0.11
CA TYR A 69 7.07 12.87 1.36
C TYR A 69 8.37 13.67 1.16
N LEU A 70 8.99 13.61 -0.03
CA LEU A 70 10.19 14.38 -0.36
C LEU A 70 9.85 15.84 -0.69
N ASP A 71 8.77 16.05 -1.45
CA ASP A 71 8.29 17.37 -1.86
C ASP A 71 6.74 17.40 -1.88
N PRO A 72 6.09 17.61 -0.71
CA PRO A 72 4.64 17.56 -0.60
C PRO A 72 3.95 18.62 -1.47
N THR A 73 3.17 18.16 -2.43
CA THR A 73 2.44 18.99 -3.41
C THR A 73 0.93 18.71 -3.36
N PRO A 74 0.24 19.05 -2.26
CA PRO A 74 -1.19 18.72 -2.07
C PRO A 74 -2.10 19.37 -3.13
N GLU A 75 -1.64 20.41 -3.82
CA GLU A 75 -2.37 21.10 -4.89
C GLU A 75 -2.61 20.18 -6.10
N GLN A 76 -1.72 19.21 -6.32
CA GLN A 76 -1.81 18.25 -7.42
C GLN A 76 -2.83 17.13 -7.16
N PHE A 77 -3.36 17.03 -5.93
CA PHE A 77 -4.21 15.91 -5.52
C PHE A 77 -5.39 15.66 -6.47
N VAL A 78 -6.14 16.71 -6.82
CA VAL A 78 -7.32 16.59 -7.68
C VAL A 78 -6.95 16.14 -9.09
N GLU A 79 -5.85 16.64 -9.63
CA GLU A 79 -5.34 16.23 -10.95
C GLU A 79 -4.94 14.75 -10.92
N LYS A 80 -4.17 14.34 -9.91
CA LYS A 80 -3.71 12.95 -9.74
C LYS A 80 -4.85 11.95 -9.55
N MET A 81 -5.90 12.31 -8.79
CA MET A 81 -7.07 11.46 -8.66
C MET A 81 -7.84 11.30 -9.99
N ARG A 82 -7.84 12.31 -10.86
CA ARG A 82 -8.44 12.19 -12.20
C ARG A 82 -7.60 11.31 -13.12
N GLU A 83 -6.27 11.40 -13.04
CA GLU A 83 -5.37 10.49 -13.75
C GLU A 83 -5.61 9.03 -13.30
N TYR A 84 -5.65 8.79 -11.99
CA TYR A 84 -5.91 7.46 -11.42
C TYR A 84 -7.32 6.92 -11.70
N SER A 85 -8.29 7.79 -11.98
CA SER A 85 -9.60 7.38 -12.48
C SER A 85 -9.50 6.92 -13.93
N GLN A 86 -8.78 7.67 -14.77
CA GLN A 86 -8.65 7.37 -16.20
C GLN A 86 -7.88 6.06 -16.47
N ASP A 87 -6.86 5.74 -15.66
CA ASP A 87 -6.07 4.52 -15.80
C ASP A 87 -6.61 3.31 -15.00
N GLY A 88 -7.68 3.52 -14.21
CA GLY A 88 -8.32 2.49 -13.40
C GLY A 88 -7.66 2.20 -12.05
N THR A 89 -6.64 2.96 -11.66
CA THR A 89 -5.95 2.82 -10.37
C THR A 89 -6.89 2.95 -9.17
N LEU A 90 -7.90 3.82 -9.23
CA LEU A 90 -8.84 4.02 -8.10
C LEU A 90 -9.70 2.78 -7.77
N VAL A 91 -9.91 1.88 -8.73
CA VAL A 91 -10.68 0.64 -8.54
C VAL A 91 -9.80 -0.60 -8.41
N ASN A 92 -8.49 -0.47 -8.58
CA ASN A 92 -7.54 -1.57 -8.45
C ASN A 92 -7.42 -2.03 -6.99
N GLU A 93 -7.75 -3.30 -6.73
CA GLU A 93 -7.69 -3.92 -5.40
C GLU A 93 -6.27 -3.93 -4.81
N GLU A 94 -5.24 -4.09 -5.64
CA GLU A 94 -3.83 -4.14 -5.21
C GLU A 94 -3.33 -2.75 -4.79
N ALA A 95 -3.78 -1.69 -5.47
CA ALA A 95 -3.40 -0.30 -5.14
C ALA A 95 -4.20 0.27 -3.96
N ARG A 96 -5.38 -0.29 -3.67
CA ARG A 96 -6.36 0.28 -2.73
C ARG A 96 -5.78 0.52 -1.34
N GLY A 97 -5.02 -0.43 -0.81
CA GLY A 97 -4.42 -0.28 0.53
C GLY A 97 -3.50 0.95 0.61
N ALA A 98 -2.56 1.07 -0.33
CA ALA A 98 -1.65 2.19 -0.40
C ALA A 98 -2.38 3.52 -0.64
N LEU A 99 -3.36 3.56 -1.54
CA LEU A 99 -4.16 4.77 -1.79
C LEU A 99 -4.94 5.21 -0.54
N VAL A 100 -5.61 4.30 0.15
CA VAL A 100 -6.32 4.64 1.40
C VAL A 100 -5.35 5.17 2.45
N GLY A 101 -4.21 4.51 2.62
CA GLY A 101 -3.17 4.95 3.55
C GLY A 101 -2.68 6.36 3.25
N PHE A 102 -2.34 6.60 1.98
CA PHE A 102 -1.83 7.87 1.49
C PHE A 102 -2.85 9.01 1.62
N ILE A 103 -4.04 8.82 1.03
CA ILE A 103 -5.08 9.85 0.98
C ILE A 103 -5.57 10.19 2.39
N SER A 104 -5.66 9.22 3.30
CA SER A 104 -6.10 9.49 4.68
C SER A 104 -5.18 10.49 5.40
N GLN A 105 -3.87 10.40 5.17
CA GLN A 105 -2.90 11.30 5.78
C GLN A 105 -2.83 12.63 5.05
N LEU A 106 -2.96 12.61 3.72
CA LEU A 106 -3.05 13.83 2.92
C LEU A 106 -4.22 14.70 3.37
N ILE A 107 -5.41 14.10 3.57
CA ILE A 107 -6.60 14.77 4.11
C ILE A 107 -6.33 15.31 5.52
N ARG A 108 -5.75 14.49 6.41
CA ARG A 108 -5.46 14.89 7.80
C ARG A 108 -4.53 16.11 7.89
N GLN A 109 -3.57 16.20 6.97
CA GLN A 109 -2.60 17.30 6.87
C GLN A 109 -3.16 18.56 6.19
N ASN A 110 -4.24 18.43 5.41
CA ASN A 110 -4.82 19.50 4.58
C ASN A 110 -6.35 19.60 4.77
N ARG A 111 -6.80 19.69 6.02
CA ARG A 111 -8.23 19.59 6.38
C ARG A 111 -9.08 20.69 5.77
N ASP A 112 -8.48 21.86 5.58
CA ASP A 112 -9.11 23.03 4.96
C ASP A 112 -9.39 22.83 3.45
N LYS A 113 -8.76 21.84 2.80
CA LYS A 113 -8.89 21.59 1.36
C LYS A 113 -9.91 20.49 1.00
N ILE A 114 -10.38 19.71 1.98
CA ILE A 114 -11.17 18.49 1.68
C ILE A 114 -12.51 18.80 1.01
N ASP A 115 -13.16 19.91 1.36
CA ASP A 115 -14.44 20.31 0.74
C ASP A 115 -14.26 20.63 -0.75
N ASP A 116 -13.23 21.43 -1.07
CA ASP A 116 -12.87 21.78 -2.45
C ASP A 116 -12.47 20.54 -3.25
N TRP A 117 -11.64 19.66 -2.66
CA TRP A 117 -11.21 18.42 -3.31
C TRP A 117 -12.38 17.47 -3.57
N TYR A 118 -13.26 17.27 -2.59
CA TYR A 118 -14.42 16.39 -2.74
C TYR A 118 -15.37 16.91 -3.83
N THR A 119 -15.63 18.21 -3.84
CA THR A 119 -16.44 18.88 -4.86
C THR A 119 -15.83 18.73 -6.25
N ALA A 120 -14.51 18.97 -6.39
CA ALA A 120 -13.80 18.87 -7.65
C ALA A 120 -13.70 17.43 -8.20
N LEU A 121 -13.89 16.43 -7.34
CA LEU A 121 -13.93 14.99 -7.66
C LEU A 121 -15.36 14.42 -7.68
N SER A 122 -16.38 15.27 -7.69
CA SER A 122 -17.79 14.86 -7.73
C SER A 122 -18.15 13.96 -8.93
N GLY A 123 -17.40 14.07 -10.03
CA GLY A 123 -17.56 13.28 -11.25
C GLY A 123 -17.05 11.84 -11.20
N LEU A 124 -16.36 11.43 -10.12
CA LEU A 124 -15.96 10.03 -9.92
C LEU A 124 -17.20 9.12 -9.79
N THR A 125 -17.09 7.91 -10.32
CA THR A 125 -18.12 6.87 -10.16
C THR A 125 -18.24 6.44 -8.69
N PRO A 126 -19.38 5.83 -8.28
CA PRO A 126 -19.52 5.33 -6.91
C PRO A 126 -18.44 4.32 -6.49
N GLU A 127 -17.95 3.50 -7.43
CA GLU A 127 -16.89 2.53 -7.18
C GLU A 127 -15.54 3.22 -6.94
N GLU A 128 -15.20 4.23 -7.75
CA GLU A 128 -13.99 5.03 -7.57
C GLU A 128 -14.04 5.87 -6.27
N LYS A 129 -15.20 6.41 -5.91
CA LYS A 129 -15.37 7.16 -4.66
C LYS A 129 -15.13 6.31 -3.41
N GLN A 130 -15.21 4.98 -3.52
CA GLN A 130 -15.00 4.08 -2.38
C GLN A 130 -13.62 4.26 -1.73
N VAL A 131 -12.56 4.46 -2.51
CA VAL A 131 -11.21 4.68 -1.96
C VAL A 131 -11.14 6.00 -1.18
N LEU A 132 -11.76 7.05 -1.71
CA LEU A 132 -11.82 8.37 -1.08
C LEU A 132 -12.64 8.34 0.22
N HIS A 133 -13.83 7.75 0.20
CA HIS A 133 -14.68 7.62 1.39
C HIS A 133 -14.00 6.78 2.49
N THR A 134 -13.32 5.69 2.11
CA THR A 134 -12.56 4.88 3.05
C THR A 134 -11.38 5.67 3.64
N ALA A 135 -10.65 6.42 2.82
CA ALA A 135 -9.56 7.27 3.28
C ALA A 135 -10.05 8.40 4.22
N MET A 136 -11.21 8.97 3.94
CA MET A 136 -11.88 9.97 4.78
C MET A 136 -12.22 9.41 6.17
N LEU A 137 -12.70 8.17 6.26
CA LEU A 137 -12.91 7.48 7.54
C LEU A 137 -11.59 7.33 8.32
N PHE A 138 -10.53 6.84 7.68
CA PHE A 138 -9.20 6.71 8.30
C PHE A 138 -8.51 8.05 8.59
N SER A 139 -8.98 9.16 8.01
CA SER A 139 -8.43 10.50 8.28
C SER A 139 -8.76 10.97 9.71
N HIS A 140 -9.84 10.48 10.31
CA HIS A 140 -10.42 10.96 11.58
C HIS A 140 -10.46 12.50 11.71
N THR A 141 -10.89 13.17 10.64
CA THR A 141 -11.12 14.61 10.63
C THR A 141 -12.62 14.91 10.74
N GLU A 142 -12.99 15.99 11.42
CA GLU A 142 -14.40 16.37 11.56
C GLU A 142 -14.98 16.86 10.22
N GLU A 143 -14.13 17.45 9.38
CA GLU A 143 -14.46 17.88 8.03
C GLU A 143 -14.83 16.68 7.13
N SER A 144 -14.04 15.60 7.17
CA SER A 144 -14.39 14.36 6.48
C SER A 144 -15.68 13.75 7.00
N LYS A 145 -15.88 13.72 8.32
CA LYS A 145 -17.13 13.21 8.92
C LYS A 145 -18.34 14.02 8.47
N ALA A 146 -18.22 15.35 8.38
CA ALA A 146 -19.30 16.22 7.94
C ALA A 146 -19.71 15.91 6.48
N ILE A 147 -18.74 15.74 5.58
CA ILE A 147 -19.00 15.37 4.18
C ILE A 147 -19.65 13.98 4.10
N LEU A 148 -19.10 12.98 4.81
CA LEU A 148 -19.67 11.62 4.80
C LEU A 148 -21.10 11.59 5.37
N LYS A 149 -21.40 12.41 6.38
CA LYS A 149 -22.76 12.55 6.91
C LYS A 149 -23.72 13.17 5.91
N LEU A 150 -23.28 14.14 5.10
CA LEU A 150 -24.10 14.70 4.03
C LEU A 150 -24.34 13.69 2.90
N GLU A 151 -23.33 12.90 2.56
CA GLU A 151 -23.41 11.90 1.48
C GLU A 151 -24.30 10.71 1.86
N PHE A 152 -24.22 10.24 3.11
CA PHE A 152 -24.86 8.99 3.56
C PHE A 152 -26.01 9.18 4.56
N ASP A 153 -26.29 10.43 4.96
CA ASP A 153 -27.40 10.82 5.84
C ASP A 153 -27.42 10.01 7.17
N GLU A 154 -28.61 9.64 7.66
CA GLU A 154 -28.81 8.88 8.90
C GLU A 154 -28.00 7.57 8.94
N LYS A 155 -27.70 6.95 7.79
CA LYS A 155 -26.94 5.69 7.74
C LYS A 155 -25.52 5.86 8.26
N PHE A 156 -24.91 7.03 8.06
CA PHE A 156 -23.57 7.28 8.57
C PHE A 156 -23.53 7.13 10.09
N GLU A 157 -24.49 7.69 10.82
CA GLU A 157 -24.47 7.63 12.29
C GLU A 157 -24.82 6.24 12.83
N THR A 158 -25.69 5.49 12.13
CA THR A 158 -26.09 4.15 12.57
C THR A 158 -25.09 3.07 12.21
N GLU A 159 -24.28 3.29 11.17
CA GLU A 159 -23.37 2.27 10.61
C GLU A 159 -21.89 2.67 10.70
N LYS A 160 -21.55 3.88 11.21
CA LYS A 160 -20.14 4.22 11.45
C LYS A 160 -19.55 3.27 12.48
N GLU A 161 -18.54 2.54 12.04
CA GLU A 161 -17.61 1.89 12.94
C GLU A 161 -16.46 2.85 13.20
N GLU A 162 -16.12 3.07 14.48
CA GLU A 162 -14.89 3.79 14.81
C GLU A 162 -13.71 2.90 14.43
N LEU A 163 -13.12 3.17 13.26
CA LEU A 163 -11.95 2.45 12.80
C LEU A 163 -10.74 2.78 13.69
N PRO A 164 -9.83 1.83 13.96
CA PRO A 164 -8.57 2.17 14.59
C PRO A 164 -7.72 3.02 13.64
N LYS A 165 -6.77 3.78 14.19
CA LYS A 165 -5.81 4.51 13.33
C LYS A 165 -4.98 3.51 12.54
N ILE A 166 -4.46 3.93 11.38
CA ILE A 166 -3.63 3.06 10.52
C ILE A 166 -2.41 2.49 11.25
N LEU A 167 -1.77 3.27 12.13
CA LEU A 167 -0.64 2.81 12.95
C LEU A 167 -1.05 1.87 14.11
N GLU A 168 -2.35 1.66 14.32
CA GLU A 168 -2.94 0.82 15.37
C GLU A 168 -3.67 -0.41 14.78
N LEU A 169 -3.85 -0.48 13.45
CA LEU A 169 -4.44 -1.63 12.76
C LEU A 169 -3.73 -2.94 13.12
N LYS A 170 -4.48 -4.04 13.18
CA LYS A 170 -3.87 -5.36 13.37
C LYS A 170 -3.01 -5.73 12.15
N LEU A 171 -1.91 -6.42 12.40
CA LEU A 171 -1.00 -6.93 11.38
C LEU A 171 -1.38 -8.38 11.06
N ASP A 172 -2.57 -8.58 10.52
CA ASP A 172 -3.17 -9.88 10.19
C ASP A 172 -3.53 -10.01 8.69
N GLU A 173 -3.34 -8.95 7.91
CA GLU A 173 -3.63 -8.87 6.48
C GLU A 173 -2.51 -8.14 5.72
N VAL A 174 -2.24 -8.60 4.48
CA VAL A 174 -1.28 -7.94 3.56
C VAL A 174 -1.70 -6.50 3.26
N ARG A 175 -3.01 -6.24 3.16
CA ARG A 175 -3.54 -4.90 2.94
C ARG A 175 -3.10 -3.88 4.01
N THR A 176 -2.95 -4.30 5.26
CA THR A 176 -2.45 -3.40 6.32
C THR A 176 -1.02 -2.95 6.03
N LEU A 177 -0.19 -3.82 5.43
CA LEU A 177 1.16 -3.49 4.99
C LEU A 177 1.12 -2.38 3.92
N ASP A 178 0.23 -2.51 2.93
CA ASP A 178 0.08 -1.52 1.86
C ASP A 178 -0.42 -0.18 2.41
N MET A 179 -1.36 -0.19 3.37
CA MET A 179 -1.80 1.02 4.05
C MET A 179 -0.69 1.70 4.84
N LEU A 180 0.23 0.93 5.45
CA LEU A 180 1.41 1.48 6.13
C LEU A 180 2.39 2.11 5.12
N TRP A 181 2.55 1.52 3.93
CA TRP A 181 3.33 2.14 2.86
C TRP A 181 2.69 3.44 2.36
N GLY A 182 1.39 3.44 2.08
CA GLY A 182 0.65 4.68 1.76
C GLY A 182 0.81 5.76 2.83
N PHE A 183 0.70 5.37 4.11
CA PHE A 183 0.95 6.27 5.23
C PHE A 183 2.36 6.84 5.20
N PHE A 184 3.38 6.00 4.97
CA PHE A 184 4.77 6.44 4.84
C PHE A 184 4.93 7.40 3.66
N TYR A 185 4.39 7.08 2.49
CA TYR A 185 4.51 7.92 1.30
C TYR A 185 3.93 9.32 1.50
N ALA A 186 2.85 9.46 2.26
CA ALA A 186 2.26 10.76 2.57
C ALA A 186 3.03 11.57 3.65
N THR A 187 3.82 10.90 4.52
CA THR A 187 4.31 11.52 5.77
C THR A 187 5.82 11.40 5.99
N GLY A 188 6.49 10.46 5.32
CA GLY A 188 7.84 10.01 5.60
C GLY A 188 8.03 9.47 7.02
N SER A 189 6.97 8.96 7.67
CA SER A 189 6.96 8.60 9.10
C SER A 189 7.74 7.32 9.42
N GLU A 190 8.71 7.43 10.33
CA GLU A 190 9.44 6.29 10.90
C GLU A 190 8.52 5.26 11.58
N ASN A 191 7.40 5.71 12.17
CA ASN A 191 6.47 4.81 12.84
C ASN A 191 5.81 3.82 11.88
N ALA A 192 5.59 4.20 10.62
CA ALA A 192 5.08 3.29 9.60
C ALA A 192 6.11 2.19 9.27
N ILE A 193 7.38 2.57 9.10
CA ILE A 193 8.46 1.61 8.87
C ILE A 193 8.66 0.68 10.07
N ARG A 194 8.61 1.21 11.29
CA ARG A 194 8.66 0.39 12.52
C ARG A 194 7.53 -0.63 12.58
N ARG A 195 6.31 -0.23 12.18
CA ARG A 195 5.15 -1.12 12.10
C ARG A 195 5.31 -2.22 11.04
N ILE A 196 5.91 -1.90 9.90
CA ILE A 196 6.24 -2.88 8.87
C ILE A 196 7.28 -3.89 9.38
N ILE A 197 8.33 -3.41 10.08
CA ILE A 197 9.33 -4.29 10.71
C ILE A 197 8.69 -5.23 11.74
N ALA A 198 7.67 -4.76 12.46
CA ALA A 198 6.95 -5.58 13.44
C ALA A 198 6.28 -6.83 12.85
N CYS A 199 6.09 -6.90 11.52
CA CYS A 199 5.66 -8.14 10.86
C CYS A 199 6.64 -9.31 11.05
N PHE A 200 7.92 -9.04 11.33
CA PHE A 200 8.92 -10.08 11.59
C PHE A 200 8.66 -10.89 12.87
N GLN A 201 7.84 -10.38 13.80
CA GLN A 201 7.44 -11.15 14.99
C GLN A 201 6.64 -12.42 14.65
N PHE A 202 6.09 -12.51 13.44
CA PHE A 202 5.32 -13.66 12.96
C PHE A 202 6.19 -14.71 12.23
N ALA A 203 7.51 -14.52 12.14
CA ALA A 203 8.38 -15.47 11.44
C ALA A 203 8.40 -16.87 12.06
N ASP A 204 8.22 -16.96 13.39
CA ASP A 204 8.22 -18.21 14.14
C ASP A 204 6.81 -18.79 14.37
N THR A 205 5.76 -18.06 13.97
CA THR A 205 4.37 -18.52 14.13
C THR A 205 3.97 -19.44 12.98
N LYS A 206 4.58 -20.62 12.90
CA LYS A 206 4.08 -21.70 12.04
C LYS A 206 2.90 -22.36 12.75
N VAL A 207 1.67 -22.03 12.35
CA VAL A 207 0.50 -22.78 12.80
C VAL A 207 0.14 -23.76 11.70
N ASP A 208 0.23 -25.06 11.98
CA ASP A 208 -0.27 -26.07 11.05
C ASP A 208 -1.77 -25.81 10.79
N PRO A 209 -2.18 -25.51 9.55
CA PRO A 209 -3.57 -25.18 9.22
C PRO A 209 -4.53 -26.38 9.44
N ASN A 210 -4.00 -27.59 9.60
CA ASN A 210 -4.76 -28.79 9.95
C ASN A 210 -4.73 -29.11 11.46
N SER A 211 -4.04 -28.31 12.27
CA SER A 211 -3.99 -28.53 13.72
C SER A 211 -5.29 -28.11 14.39
N ALA A 212 -5.76 -28.90 15.35
CA ALA A 212 -6.98 -28.61 16.12
C ALA A 212 -6.86 -27.38 17.07
N LYS A 213 -5.76 -26.62 17.00
CA LYS A 213 -5.45 -25.48 17.86
C LYS A 213 -5.01 -24.27 17.03
N ILE A 214 -5.85 -23.84 16.09
CA ILE A 214 -5.73 -22.52 15.49
C ILE A 214 -6.13 -21.48 16.56
N PRO A 215 -5.25 -20.56 16.98
CA PRO A 215 -5.60 -19.52 17.94
C PRO A 215 -6.75 -18.64 17.40
N GLU A 216 -7.66 -18.22 18.28
CA GLU A 216 -8.73 -17.29 17.91
C GLU A 216 -8.14 -15.97 17.38
N GLY A 217 -8.51 -15.58 16.16
CA GLY A 217 -7.95 -14.41 15.47
C GLY A 217 -6.70 -14.69 14.60
N TYR A 218 -6.27 -15.93 14.46
CA TYR A 218 -5.21 -16.31 13.51
C TYR A 218 -5.73 -16.23 12.07
N SER A 219 -5.07 -15.41 11.26
CA SER A 219 -5.21 -15.41 9.80
C SER A 219 -4.03 -16.18 9.19
N PRO A 220 -4.24 -17.21 8.36
CA PRO A 220 -3.17 -17.90 7.62
C PRO A 220 -2.28 -16.96 6.77
N LEU A 221 -2.74 -15.74 6.51
CA LEU A 221 -1.96 -14.69 5.83
C LEU A 221 -0.82 -14.14 6.71
N SER A 222 -0.86 -14.34 8.03
CA SER A 222 0.22 -13.94 8.94
C SER A 222 1.56 -14.65 8.65
N GLU A 223 1.54 -15.83 8.02
CA GLU A 223 2.76 -16.54 7.61
C GLU A 223 3.49 -15.85 6.44
N GLN A 224 2.77 -15.10 5.61
CA GLN A 224 3.36 -14.39 4.47
C GLN A 224 3.87 -13.00 4.83
N LEU A 225 3.39 -12.43 5.94
CA LEU A 225 3.74 -11.07 6.37
C LEU A 225 5.24 -10.86 6.59
N PRO A 226 6.01 -11.77 7.23
CA PRO A 226 7.45 -11.59 7.37
C PRO A 226 8.18 -11.48 6.03
N GLU A 227 7.83 -12.32 5.05
CA GLU A 227 8.50 -12.32 3.76
C GLU A 227 8.07 -11.11 2.90
N ALA A 228 6.77 -10.77 2.92
CA ALA A 228 6.26 -9.58 2.25
C ALA A 228 6.86 -8.28 2.83
N ALA A 229 6.98 -8.19 4.16
CA ALA A 229 7.63 -7.06 4.83
C ALA A 229 9.12 -6.99 4.46
N ALA A 230 9.84 -8.11 4.47
CA ALA A 230 11.25 -8.15 4.10
C ALA A 230 11.48 -7.69 2.66
N TRP A 231 10.72 -8.25 1.71
CA TRP A 231 10.83 -7.90 0.30
C TRP A 231 10.49 -6.44 0.04
N SER A 232 9.37 -5.95 0.60
CA SER A 232 8.95 -4.56 0.41
C SER A 232 9.90 -3.56 1.09
N LEU A 233 10.41 -3.84 2.30
CA LEU A 233 11.41 -3.01 2.96
C LEU A 233 12.70 -2.95 2.15
N LYS A 234 13.19 -4.09 1.64
CA LYS A 234 14.41 -4.13 0.83
C LYS A 234 14.24 -3.35 -0.46
N SER A 235 13.15 -3.57 -1.18
CA SER A 235 12.84 -2.85 -2.43
C SER A 235 12.75 -1.34 -2.19
N ASN A 236 12.04 -0.92 -1.14
CA ASN A 236 11.91 0.49 -0.80
C ASN A 236 13.21 1.10 -0.24
N ALA A 237 14.05 0.37 0.47
CA ALA A 237 15.35 0.86 0.92
C ALA A 237 16.33 1.08 -0.25
N ILE A 238 16.18 0.36 -1.36
CA ILE A 238 16.93 0.62 -2.60
C ILE A 238 16.46 1.93 -3.24
N ARG A 239 15.14 2.15 -3.31
CA ARG A 239 14.52 3.30 -3.99
C ARG A 239 14.53 4.59 -3.17
N HIS A 240 14.42 4.48 -1.85
CA HIS A 240 14.23 5.59 -0.93
C HIS A 240 15.29 5.60 0.16
N GLU A 241 16.19 6.58 0.11
CA GLU A 241 17.24 6.76 1.11
C GLU A 241 16.67 6.89 2.54
N LYS A 242 15.54 7.59 2.70
CA LYS A 242 14.90 7.74 4.01
C LYS A 242 14.48 6.40 4.62
N VAL A 243 14.01 5.44 3.82
CA VAL A 243 13.64 4.09 4.31
C VAL A 243 14.88 3.35 4.79
N LYS A 244 15.95 3.35 3.98
CA LYS A 244 17.25 2.78 4.32
C LYS A 244 17.79 3.35 5.64
N ASP A 245 17.77 4.68 5.78
CA ASP A 245 18.27 5.38 6.97
C ASP A 245 17.46 5.01 8.22
N ILE A 246 16.13 4.95 8.11
CA ILE A 246 15.26 4.49 9.20
C ILE A 246 15.59 3.05 9.59
N CYS A 247 15.78 2.14 8.62
CA CYS A 247 16.15 0.76 8.91
C CYS A 247 17.50 0.65 9.63
N PHE A 248 18.52 1.40 9.19
CA PHE A 248 19.83 1.44 9.87
C PHE A 248 19.74 2.01 11.28
N LYS A 249 19.01 3.12 11.44
CA LYS A 249 18.77 3.74 12.75
C LYS A 249 18.12 2.73 13.71
N LEU A 250 17.00 2.13 13.30
CA LEU A 250 16.27 1.17 14.14
C LEU A 250 17.10 -0.08 14.46
N TYR A 251 17.95 -0.54 13.54
CA TYR A 251 18.88 -1.65 13.77
C TYR A 251 19.95 -1.30 14.82
N GLY A 252 20.53 -0.10 14.75
CA GLY A 252 21.60 0.37 15.64
C GLY A 252 21.13 0.74 17.06
N GLU A 253 19.86 1.11 17.23
CA GLU A 253 19.34 1.51 18.54
C GLU A 253 19.13 0.32 19.48
N LYS A 254 19.65 0.44 20.71
CA LYS A 254 19.47 -0.59 21.74
C LYS A 254 18.04 -0.53 22.28
N LYS A 255 17.30 -1.64 22.17
CA LYS A 255 15.95 -1.91 22.71
C LYS A 255 14.75 -1.43 21.88
N THR A 256 14.94 -0.99 20.63
CA THR A 256 13.82 -0.63 19.74
C THR A 256 13.18 -1.83 19.06
N LEU A 257 14.00 -2.86 18.77
CA LEU A 257 13.60 -4.09 18.11
C LEU A 257 13.83 -5.30 19.00
N SER A 258 12.94 -6.28 18.92
CA SER A 258 13.12 -7.62 19.46
C SER A 258 14.30 -8.35 18.78
N PRO A 259 14.84 -9.42 19.38
CA PRO A 259 15.90 -10.21 18.75
C PRO A 259 15.53 -10.73 17.36
N THR A 260 14.31 -11.24 17.18
CA THR A 260 13.81 -11.75 15.90
C THR A 260 13.72 -10.65 14.84
N GLU A 261 13.11 -9.50 15.18
CA GLU A 261 13.04 -8.35 14.27
C GLU A 261 14.43 -7.87 13.88
N LYS A 262 15.35 -7.75 14.84
CA LYS A 262 16.73 -7.29 14.59
C LYS A 262 17.50 -8.25 13.69
N SER A 263 17.37 -9.56 13.91
CA SER A 263 18.00 -10.59 13.09
C SER A 263 17.49 -10.54 11.64
N LEU A 264 16.17 -10.55 11.46
CA LEU A 264 15.56 -10.58 10.12
C LEU A 264 15.75 -9.26 9.37
N LEU A 265 15.73 -8.12 10.06
CA LEU A 265 16.07 -6.83 9.46
C LEU A 265 17.51 -6.83 8.94
N ARG A 266 18.47 -7.37 9.70
CA ARG A 266 19.86 -7.52 9.24
C ARG A 266 19.95 -8.45 8.03
N GLU A 267 19.45 -9.67 8.19
CA GLU A 267 19.64 -10.76 7.22
C GLU A 267 18.92 -10.49 5.89
N LYS A 268 17.65 -10.07 5.95
CA LYS A 268 16.80 -10.00 4.75
C LYS A 268 16.78 -8.62 4.12
N VAL A 269 16.97 -7.55 4.89
CA VAL A 269 16.87 -6.17 4.39
C VAL A 269 18.24 -5.52 4.26
N LEU A 270 19.02 -5.49 5.35
CA LEU A 270 20.27 -4.72 5.41
C LEU A 270 21.51 -5.44 4.87
N SER A 271 21.46 -6.75 4.64
CA SER A 271 22.61 -7.56 4.21
C SER A 271 23.23 -7.11 2.89
N GLY A 272 22.45 -6.52 1.98
CA GLY A 272 22.95 -5.94 0.72
C GLY A 272 23.57 -4.55 0.87
N PHE A 273 23.48 -3.93 2.05
CA PHE A 273 23.96 -2.57 2.33
C PHE A 273 25.09 -2.55 3.38
N LEU A 274 25.24 -3.61 4.16
CA LEU A 274 26.27 -3.75 5.18
C LEU A 274 27.58 -4.30 4.57
N PRO A 275 28.75 -3.80 4.98
CA PRO A 275 30.02 -4.45 4.66
C PRO A 275 30.06 -5.86 5.26
N GLU A 276 30.68 -6.81 4.53
CA GLU A 276 30.73 -8.25 4.87
C GLU A 276 31.19 -8.53 6.31
N ASP A 277 32.00 -7.63 6.89
CA ASP A 277 32.61 -7.78 8.22
C ASP A 277 31.86 -7.07 9.36
N THR A 278 30.62 -6.62 9.18
CA THR A 278 29.90 -5.88 10.24
C THR A 278 29.51 -6.81 11.40
N PRO A 279 30.08 -6.65 12.62
CA PRO A 279 29.84 -7.55 13.74
C PRO A 279 28.39 -7.49 14.24
N GLU A 280 27.87 -8.63 14.69
CA GLU A 280 26.55 -8.71 15.33
C GLU A 280 26.58 -8.06 16.72
N GLY A 281 26.18 -6.79 16.79
CA GLY A 281 25.89 -6.11 18.05
C GLY A 281 27.05 -5.31 18.62
N GLN A 282 26.94 -3.99 18.51
CA GLN A 282 27.49 -3.04 19.48
C GLN A 282 26.38 -2.22 20.11
#